data_AF-A0A2N6DXI5-F1
#
_entry.id   AF-A0A2N6DXI5-F1
#
_cell.length_a   1.000
_cell.length_b   1.000
_cell.length_c   1.000
_cell.angle_alpha   90.00
_cell.angle_beta   90.00
_cell.angle_gamma   90.00
#
_symmetry.space_group_name_H-M   'P 1'
#
loop_
_entity.id
_entity.type
_entity.pdbx_description
1 polymer ?
#
loop_
_entity_poly.entity_id
_entity_poly.type
_entity_poly.pdbx_seq_one_letter_code
_entity_poly.pdbx_strand_id
1 'polypeptide(L)'
;MPLIRCPYCGFQKDLPDTGMPQGARATCPKCKHQFPLRRSDGRSQNVGVPPQPQSGSIAQPSAPEESAASTSQPPPSLNQTGAGGLVAITCPACNFSSNVPREKIPPRTVNLTCRKCQNRFKFSGDQLDQPPKKQDAPPPPPKPVHPLLQDRTGPEESPKRSTLRKIPELLGDSWQIFKERILVLIGINLLGMLLIGVGAFILSSGFGNLTELFGENMITGLLVALLALTFSSLAVTWLSGATICAITDDALGVRVALGAGLKLLLPFLWVFSLLGLIIFGASLVFFIPGLLLATLFMFAQFIVATEESRGMEALLKSREYVKGFFWPVLGRVLVLAILMGFICGILGLIPFIGPLISLILWPYTLIVYHEIYSDLRNIKSDMIFTCQRNDKVKWLAIGCAGYLVIPIIVVLMISTGAINNSLTGQFQTGSSNVPSTPTQFNPQPAVNEPAPTMSDSMVYIYAVNYTGTVLLNDETIYTIEGEQDVNYNTTQEISLKPGPNELVVTYRQVPTASFFSLKLKIFRIDWDSGEEISLKEVDIADESGTKKFSVNY
;
A
#
# COMPACT_ATOMS: atom_id res chain seq x y z
N MET A 1 -17.77 -32.18 29.43
CA MET A 1 -16.82 -31.13 29.00
C MET A 1 -17.14 -29.87 29.79
N PRO A 2 -16.19 -29.29 30.54
CA PRO A 2 -16.41 -28.03 31.24
C PRO A 2 -16.62 -26.90 30.22
N LEU A 3 -17.79 -26.29 30.28
CA LEU A 3 -18.16 -25.14 29.44
C LEU A 3 -17.62 -23.86 30.10
N ILE A 4 -16.62 -23.21 29.49
CA ILE A 4 -16.09 -21.95 30.00
C ILE A 4 -16.91 -20.81 29.40
N ARG A 5 -17.55 -20.01 30.27
CA ARG A 5 -18.30 -18.81 29.88
C ARG A 5 -17.55 -17.55 30.30
N CYS A 6 -17.26 -16.67 29.34
CA CYS A 6 -16.66 -15.38 29.63
C CYS A 6 -17.70 -14.49 30.35
N PRO A 7 -17.40 -13.98 31.57
CA PRO A 7 -18.35 -13.17 32.33
C PRO A 7 -18.62 -11.79 31.71
N TYR A 8 -17.74 -11.32 30.81
CA TYR A 8 -17.83 -9.99 30.23
C TYR A 8 -18.63 -9.93 28.92
N CYS A 9 -18.60 -10.99 28.10
CA CYS A 9 -19.22 -10.96 26.76
C CYS A 9 -20.09 -12.19 26.45
N GLY A 10 -20.26 -13.10 27.42
CA GLY A 10 -21.09 -14.30 27.28
C GLY A 10 -20.53 -15.40 26.37
N PHE A 11 -19.34 -15.21 25.77
CA PHE A 11 -18.69 -16.20 24.91
C PHE A 11 -18.51 -17.53 25.64
N GLN A 12 -18.90 -18.63 25.00
CA GLN A 12 -18.80 -19.99 25.51
C GLN A 12 -17.85 -20.81 24.61
N LYS A 13 -17.01 -21.64 25.22
CA LYS A 13 -16.18 -22.61 24.49
C LYS A 13 -15.95 -23.85 25.35
N ASP A 14 -16.10 -25.02 24.73
CA ASP A 14 -15.76 -26.30 25.34
C ASP A 14 -14.23 -26.45 25.41
N LEU A 15 -13.71 -26.82 26.59
CA LEU A 15 -12.31 -27.21 26.76
C LEU A 15 -12.22 -28.71 27.06
N PRO A 16 -11.26 -29.44 26.47
CA PRO A 16 -10.96 -30.82 26.84
C PRO A 16 -10.47 -30.90 28.30
N ASP A 17 -10.89 -31.94 29.03
CA ASP A 17 -10.69 -32.09 30.48
C ASP A 17 -9.23 -32.33 30.93
N THR A 18 -8.28 -32.39 30.00
CA THR A 18 -6.88 -32.67 30.29
C THR A 18 -6.17 -31.43 30.83
N GLY A 19 -6.10 -31.31 32.16
CA GLY A 19 -5.07 -30.54 32.87
C GLY A 19 -5.30 -29.03 32.96
N MET A 20 -6.42 -28.58 33.53
CA MET A 20 -6.60 -27.17 33.91
C MET A 20 -5.92 -26.90 35.27
N PRO A 21 -4.83 -26.10 35.35
CA PRO A 21 -4.19 -25.80 36.63
C PRO A 21 -5.12 -24.93 37.49
N GLN A 22 -5.22 -25.27 38.79
CA GLN A 22 -5.99 -24.48 39.75
C GLN A 22 -5.45 -23.03 39.80
N GLY A 23 -6.33 -22.04 39.66
CA GLY A 23 -5.95 -20.63 39.65
C GLY A 23 -5.53 -20.06 38.29
N ALA A 24 -5.63 -20.83 37.20
CA ALA A 24 -5.33 -20.34 35.86
C ALA A 24 -6.25 -19.17 35.44
N ARG A 25 -5.67 -18.17 34.78
CA ARG A 25 -6.41 -17.09 34.12
C ARG A 25 -6.56 -17.40 32.64
N ALA A 26 -7.77 -17.32 32.12
CA ALA A 26 -8.05 -17.42 30.68
C ALA A 26 -8.27 -16.03 30.09
N THR A 27 -7.78 -15.82 28.86
CA THR A 27 -8.08 -14.61 28.07
C THR A 27 -9.21 -14.92 27.11
N CYS A 28 -10.33 -14.18 27.19
CA CYS A 28 -11.43 -14.36 26.25
C CYS A 28 -10.99 -14.04 24.81
N PRO A 29 -11.20 -14.91 23.81
CA PRO A 29 -10.83 -14.61 22.44
C PRO A 29 -11.68 -13.47 21.83
N LYS A 30 -12.93 -13.31 22.30
CA LYS A 30 -13.88 -12.30 21.80
C LYS A 30 -13.61 -10.91 22.35
N CYS A 31 -13.45 -10.75 23.68
CA CYS A 31 -13.29 -9.43 24.31
C CYS A 31 -11.90 -9.14 24.90
N LYS A 32 -10.97 -10.09 24.85
CA LYS A 32 -9.58 -9.98 25.36
C LYS A 32 -9.43 -9.72 26.87
N HIS A 33 -10.50 -9.78 27.66
CA HIS A 33 -10.38 -9.74 29.13
C HIS A 33 -9.86 -11.05 29.70
N GLN A 34 -8.97 -10.92 30.68
CA GLN A 34 -8.50 -12.03 31.50
C GLN A 34 -9.45 -12.26 32.66
N PHE A 35 -9.89 -13.50 32.86
CA PHE A 35 -10.73 -13.88 33.99
C PHE A 35 -10.22 -15.19 34.62
N PRO A 36 -10.34 -15.36 35.94
CA PRO A 36 -9.97 -16.61 36.60
C PRO A 36 -10.92 -17.73 36.15
N LEU A 37 -10.36 -18.88 35.81
CA LEU A 37 -11.14 -20.09 35.53
C LEU A 37 -11.64 -20.67 36.86
N ARG A 38 -12.92 -20.46 37.19
CA ARG A 38 -13.59 -21.17 38.28
C ARG A 38 -14.13 -22.49 37.73
N ARG A 39 -13.77 -23.61 38.38
CA ARG A 39 -14.44 -24.89 38.14
C ARG A 39 -15.88 -24.72 38.59
N SER A 40 -16.84 -24.86 37.68
CA SER A 40 -18.24 -24.97 38.11
C SER A 40 -18.40 -26.34 38.72
N ASP A 41 -18.33 -26.42 40.05
CA ASP A 41 -18.69 -27.64 40.77
C ASP A 41 -20.16 -27.90 40.43
N GLY A 42 -20.45 -29.02 39.75
CA GLY A 42 -21.72 -29.32 39.08
C GLY A 42 -22.93 -29.54 39.99
N ARG A 43 -23.07 -28.77 41.08
CA ARG A 43 -24.23 -28.80 41.96
C ARG A 43 -25.29 -27.81 41.45
N SER A 44 -26.04 -28.23 40.42
CA SER A 44 -27.29 -27.57 40.04
C SER A 44 -28.24 -27.55 41.24
N GLN A 45 -28.53 -26.35 41.75
CA GLN A 45 -29.77 -26.11 42.47
C GLN A 45 -30.91 -26.10 41.44
N ASN A 46 -31.75 -27.13 41.49
CA ASN A 46 -33.04 -27.19 40.82
C ASN A 46 -33.93 -26.07 41.39
N VAL A 47 -34.03 -24.95 40.68
CA VAL A 47 -35.08 -23.95 40.92
C VAL A 47 -36.21 -24.29 39.95
N GLY A 48 -37.31 -24.78 40.53
CA GLY A 48 -38.50 -25.21 39.81
C GLY A 48 -39.16 -24.07 39.03
N VAL A 49 -39.53 -24.37 37.79
CA VAL A 49 -40.42 -23.58 36.95
C VAL A 49 -41.87 -23.95 37.34
N PRO A 50 -42.77 -22.98 37.58
CA PRO A 50 -44.17 -23.29 37.89
C PRO A 50 -44.95 -23.69 36.62
N PRO A 51 -45.88 -24.66 36.68
CA PRO A 51 -46.68 -25.06 35.53
C PRO A 51 -47.89 -24.12 35.34
N GLN A 52 -48.23 -23.86 34.07
CA GLN A 52 -49.49 -23.24 33.65
C GLN A 52 -50.68 -24.20 33.80
N PRO A 53 -51.91 -23.68 33.98
CA PRO A 53 -53.05 -24.46 34.44
C PRO A 53 -53.81 -25.17 33.31
N GLN A 54 -54.24 -26.40 33.58
CA GLN A 54 -55.34 -27.06 32.89
C GLN A 54 -56.52 -27.27 33.86
N SER A 55 -57.70 -27.12 33.26
CA SER A 55 -59.06 -27.14 33.76
C SER A 55 -59.56 -28.48 34.33
N GLY A 56 -60.47 -28.40 35.32
CA GLY A 56 -61.37 -29.48 35.78
C GLY A 56 -61.30 -29.70 37.31
N SER A 57 -62.16 -29.07 38.11
CA SER A 57 -63.54 -29.42 38.52
C SER A 57 -63.65 -30.46 39.66
N ILE A 58 -64.39 -30.02 40.71
CA ILE A 58 -65.16 -30.75 41.75
C ILE A 58 -64.51 -31.02 43.15
N ALA A 59 -65.24 -30.46 44.15
CA ALA A 59 -65.48 -30.88 45.56
C ALA A 59 -64.57 -30.41 46.73
N GLN A 60 -65.13 -29.47 47.51
CA GLN A 60 -65.06 -29.32 48.99
C GLN A 60 -65.64 -30.56 49.74
N PRO A 61 -65.60 -30.71 51.09
CA PRO A 61 -65.35 -29.75 52.20
C PRO A 61 -64.30 -30.24 53.25
N SER A 62 -63.79 -29.49 54.24
CA SER A 62 -64.44 -29.10 55.52
C SER A 62 -63.38 -28.39 56.41
N ALA A 63 -63.81 -27.40 57.20
CA ALA A 63 -63.08 -26.78 58.33
C ALA A 63 -63.30 -27.62 59.64
N PRO A 64 -62.96 -27.22 60.91
CA PRO A 64 -62.40 -25.95 61.43
C PRO A 64 -61.39 -26.07 62.62
N GLU A 65 -61.15 -24.94 63.32
CA GLU A 65 -60.64 -24.75 64.72
C GLU A 65 -59.14 -24.95 65.02
N GLU A 66 -58.48 -24.33 66.02
CA GLU A 66 -58.63 -23.11 66.85
C GLU A 66 -57.40 -23.11 67.81
N SER A 67 -57.00 -21.94 68.34
CA SER A 67 -56.25 -21.73 69.61
C SER A 67 -54.78 -22.20 69.73
N ALA A 68 -53.94 -21.76 70.67
CA ALA A 68 -53.63 -20.51 71.37
C ALA A 68 -52.44 -20.83 72.31
N ALA A 69 -51.69 -19.80 72.75
CA ALA A 69 -50.86 -19.77 73.98
C ALA A 69 -49.52 -20.59 73.94
N SER A 70 -48.41 -20.27 74.62
CA SER A 70 -47.96 -19.14 75.45
C SER A 70 -46.48 -19.34 75.86
N THR A 71 -45.81 -18.24 76.21
CA THR A 71 -44.78 -18.08 77.27
C THR A 71 -43.39 -18.74 77.14
N SER A 72 -42.33 -17.93 77.02
CA SER A 72 -41.44 -17.56 78.16
C SER A 72 -40.16 -16.81 77.71
N GLN A 73 -39.97 -15.58 78.20
CA GLN A 73 -38.67 -14.89 78.29
C GLN A 73 -37.87 -15.39 79.51
N PRO A 74 -36.52 -15.29 79.54
CA PRO A 74 -35.84 -14.14 80.19
C PRO A 74 -34.46 -13.79 79.53
N PRO A 75 -33.58 -12.96 80.14
CA PRO A 75 -33.50 -11.49 80.12
C PRO A 75 -32.26 -10.97 79.32
N PRO A 76 -31.90 -9.66 79.30
CA PRO A 76 -31.22 -9.02 78.18
C PRO A 76 -29.69 -9.17 78.23
N SER A 77 -29.08 -9.47 77.07
CA SER A 77 -27.64 -9.34 76.86
C SER A 77 -27.35 -8.09 76.00
N LEU A 78 -26.75 -7.11 76.67
CA LEU A 78 -25.99 -6.03 76.05
C LEU A 78 -24.78 -6.58 75.28
N ASN A 79 -24.36 -5.82 74.26
CA ASN A 79 -23.15 -5.94 73.45
C ASN A 79 -23.19 -6.90 72.25
N GLN A 80 -23.71 -6.38 71.14
CA GLN A 80 -23.07 -6.58 69.84
C GLN A 80 -22.71 -5.21 69.26
N THR A 81 -21.45 -4.83 69.44
CA THR A 81 -20.79 -3.80 68.66
C THR A 81 -20.89 -4.19 67.19
N GLY A 82 -21.66 -3.40 66.44
CA GLY A 82 -21.83 -3.58 65.01
C GLY A 82 -20.47 -3.61 64.32
N ALA A 83 -20.27 -4.61 63.47
CA ALA A 83 -19.17 -4.61 62.51
C ALA A 83 -19.37 -3.41 61.59
N GLY A 84 -18.67 -2.30 61.88
CA GLY A 84 -18.72 -1.07 61.11
C GLY A 84 -18.32 -1.34 59.66
N GLY A 85 -19.32 -1.51 58.79
CA GLY A 85 -19.11 -1.77 57.37
C GLY A 85 -18.28 -0.66 56.74
N LEU A 86 -17.20 -1.01 56.05
CA LEU A 86 -16.47 -0.09 55.19
C LEU A 86 -17.25 0.10 53.89
N VAL A 87 -17.43 1.36 53.48
CA VAL A 87 -18.07 1.75 52.22
C VAL A 87 -17.00 2.31 51.29
N ALA A 88 -16.95 1.81 50.05
CA ALA A 88 -16.01 2.29 49.03
C ALA A 88 -16.59 3.51 48.29
N ILE A 89 -15.95 4.67 48.41
CA ILE A 89 -16.29 5.89 47.67
C ILE A 89 -15.34 6.02 46.48
N THR A 90 -15.88 6.05 45.25
CA THR A 90 -15.09 6.13 44.01
C THR A 90 -15.19 7.50 43.36
N CYS A 91 -14.05 8.12 43.02
CA CYS A 91 -14.02 9.39 42.31
C CYS A 91 -14.40 9.21 40.83
N PRO A 92 -15.37 9.98 40.29
CA PRO A 92 -15.84 9.83 38.91
C PRO A 92 -14.83 10.31 37.85
N ALA A 93 -13.86 11.14 38.21
CA ALA A 93 -12.89 11.69 37.24
C ALA A 93 -11.66 10.80 37.02
N CYS A 94 -11.21 10.07 38.05
CA CYS A 94 -9.96 9.29 37.97
C CYS A 94 -10.08 7.84 38.46
N ASN A 95 -11.29 7.38 38.80
CA ASN A 95 -11.59 6.04 39.32
C ASN A 95 -10.80 5.64 40.59
N PHE A 96 -10.33 6.62 41.37
CA PHE A 96 -9.71 6.36 42.66
C PHE A 96 -10.79 6.01 43.70
N SER A 97 -10.70 4.83 44.32
CA SER A 97 -11.61 4.37 45.37
C SER A 97 -10.95 4.45 46.76
N SER A 98 -11.67 4.98 47.74
CA SER A 98 -11.25 5.00 49.15
C SER A 98 -12.32 4.35 50.04
N ASN A 99 -11.90 3.47 50.95
CA ASN A 99 -12.80 2.86 51.93
C ASN A 99 -12.97 3.79 53.13
N VAL A 100 -14.22 4.10 53.47
CA VAL A 100 -14.58 4.97 54.60
C VAL A 100 -15.54 4.19 55.51
N PRO A 101 -15.33 4.17 56.84
CA PRO A 101 -16.30 3.58 57.77
C PRO A 101 -17.68 4.24 57.61
N ARG A 102 -18.75 3.44 57.56
CA ARG A 102 -20.13 3.93 57.35
C ARG A 102 -20.53 5.00 58.36
N GLU A 103 -20.07 4.90 59.60
CA GLU A 103 -20.30 5.86 60.68
C GLU A 103 -19.74 7.27 60.40
N LYS A 104 -18.75 7.40 59.51
CA LYS A 104 -18.13 8.69 59.14
C LYS A 104 -18.81 9.35 57.93
N ILE A 105 -19.83 8.73 57.35
CA ILE A 105 -20.54 9.26 56.19
C ILE A 105 -21.74 10.06 56.67
N PRO A 106 -21.76 11.39 56.45
CA PRO A 106 -22.93 12.19 56.80
C PRO A 106 -24.12 11.81 55.90
N PRO A 107 -25.36 11.79 56.43
CA PRO A 107 -26.55 11.44 55.65
C PRO A 107 -26.82 12.47 54.52
N ARG A 108 -26.55 13.75 54.79
CA ARG A 108 -26.69 14.84 53.82
C ARG A 108 -25.68 14.77 52.66
N THR A 109 -26.04 15.35 51.51
CA THR A 109 -25.12 15.54 50.39
C THR A 109 -23.91 16.39 50.81
N VAL A 110 -22.69 15.87 50.57
CA VAL A 110 -21.42 16.57 50.83
C VAL A 110 -20.57 16.67 49.58
N ASN A 111 -19.81 17.76 49.46
CA ASN A 111 -18.80 17.91 48.41
C ASN A 111 -17.50 17.25 48.88
N LEU A 112 -17.04 16.23 48.15
CA LEU A 112 -15.78 15.55 48.39
C LEU A 112 -14.73 16.02 47.37
N THR A 113 -13.49 16.18 47.82
CA THR A 113 -12.34 16.47 46.96
C THR A 113 -11.50 15.20 46.83
N CYS A 114 -11.26 14.74 45.60
CA CYS A 114 -10.42 13.57 45.36
C CYS A 114 -8.96 13.85 45.70
N ARG A 115 -8.33 13.02 46.55
CA ARG A 115 -6.90 13.18 46.89
C ARG A 115 -5.94 12.90 45.73
N LYS A 116 -6.37 12.17 44.69
CA LYS A 116 -5.54 11.82 43.53
C LYS A 116 -5.56 12.89 42.43
N CYS A 117 -6.73 13.42 42.08
CA CYS A 117 -6.89 14.36 40.96
C CYS A 117 -7.41 15.75 41.36
N GLN A 118 -7.68 16.00 42.65
CA GLN A 118 -8.23 17.25 43.17
C GLN A 118 -9.62 17.64 42.64
N ASN A 119 -10.30 16.78 41.87
CA ASN A 119 -11.65 17.06 41.39
C ASN A 119 -12.67 17.03 42.54
N ARG A 120 -13.58 18.01 42.56
CA ARG A 120 -14.67 18.13 43.55
C ARG A 120 -15.95 17.52 42.99
N PHE A 121 -16.59 16.63 43.74
CA PHE A 121 -17.84 15.98 43.34
C PHE A 121 -18.80 15.82 44.53
N LYS A 122 -20.10 15.82 44.25
CA LYS A 122 -21.17 15.65 45.25
C LYS A 122 -21.38 14.17 45.54
N PHE A 123 -21.44 13.80 46.82
CA PHE A 123 -21.76 12.45 47.29
C PHE A 123 -22.93 12.53 48.27
N SER A 124 -23.97 11.71 48.09
CA SER A 124 -25.16 11.67 48.95
C SER A 124 -25.17 10.38 49.76
N GLY A 125 -25.15 10.50 51.09
CA GLY A 125 -25.19 9.36 52.01
C GLY A 125 -26.45 8.52 51.86
N ASP A 126 -27.58 9.15 51.53
CA ASP A 126 -28.89 8.50 51.33
C ASP A 126 -28.90 7.42 50.22
N GLN A 127 -27.90 7.38 49.34
CA GLN A 127 -27.78 6.35 48.30
C GLN A 127 -27.28 5.00 48.84
N LEU A 128 -26.79 4.93 50.08
CA LEU A 128 -26.23 3.71 50.67
C LEU A 128 -27.27 2.71 51.19
N ASP A 129 -28.49 3.18 51.44
CA ASP A 129 -29.59 2.35 51.97
C ASP A 129 -30.54 1.86 50.86
N GLN A 130 -30.37 2.34 49.62
CA GLN A 130 -31.13 1.80 48.51
C GLN A 130 -30.57 0.42 48.14
N PRO A 131 -31.38 -0.66 48.18
CA PRO A 131 -30.95 -1.95 47.66
C PRO A 131 -30.46 -1.73 46.23
N PRO A 132 -29.34 -2.34 45.81
CA PRO A 132 -28.68 -2.04 44.55
C PRO A 132 -29.72 -2.15 43.44
N LYS A 133 -30.20 -0.98 42.99
CA LYS A 133 -31.07 -0.88 41.82
C LYS A 133 -30.26 -1.59 40.75
N LYS A 134 -30.85 -2.59 40.10
CA LYS A 134 -30.26 -3.39 39.03
C LYS A 134 -29.89 -2.43 37.89
N GLN A 135 -28.79 -1.70 38.10
CA GLN A 135 -28.17 -0.79 37.15
C GLN A 135 -27.50 -1.72 36.19
N ASP A 136 -28.00 -1.73 34.96
CA ASP A 136 -27.27 -2.23 33.82
C ASP A 136 -25.82 -1.77 33.96
N ALA A 137 -24.91 -2.74 33.91
CA ALA A 137 -23.52 -2.55 34.26
C ALA A 137 -23.00 -1.26 33.61
N PRO A 138 -22.48 -0.29 34.40
CA PRO A 138 -21.89 0.89 33.82
C PRO A 138 -20.80 0.44 32.84
N PRO A 139 -20.78 1.00 31.61
CA PRO A 139 -19.84 0.59 30.59
C PRO A 139 -18.42 0.64 31.16
N PRO A 140 -17.56 -0.34 30.82
CA PRO A 140 -16.20 -0.38 31.31
C PRO A 140 -15.52 0.97 31.09
N PRO A 141 -14.73 1.46 32.06
CA PRO A 141 -14.06 2.75 31.92
C PRO A 141 -13.28 2.74 30.59
N PRO A 142 -13.51 3.73 29.72
CA PRO A 142 -12.86 3.77 28.43
C PRO A 142 -11.36 3.73 28.66
N LYS A 143 -10.68 2.86 27.91
CA LYS A 143 -9.22 2.95 27.72
C LYS A 143 -8.89 4.42 27.38
N PRO A 144 -7.67 4.91 27.65
CA PRO A 144 -7.20 6.16 27.07
C PRO A 144 -7.15 6.00 25.54
N VAL A 145 -8.31 6.16 24.91
CA VAL A 145 -8.52 6.32 23.49
C VAL A 145 -8.27 7.80 23.24
N HIS A 146 -7.51 8.10 22.21
CA HIS A 146 -7.21 9.49 21.84
C HIS A 146 -8.52 10.28 21.71
N PRO A 147 -8.68 11.44 22.39
CA PRO A 147 -9.92 12.23 22.40
C PRO A 147 -10.39 12.80 21.05
N LEU A 148 -9.77 12.42 19.92
CA LEU A 148 -10.06 13.00 18.62
C LEU A 148 -11.14 12.28 17.81
N LEU A 149 -11.65 11.12 18.24
CA LEU A 149 -12.56 10.31 17.42
C LEU A 149 -13.82 9.81 18.14
N GLN A 150 -14.12 10.23 19.37
CA GLN A 150 -15.06 9.53 20.24
C GLN A 150 -16.44 10.19 20.43
N ASP A 151 -16.75 11.29 19.75
CA ASP A 151 -17.97 12.08 20.04
C ASP A 151 -19.05 12.09 18.93
N ARG A 152 -18.98 11.20 17.93
CA ARG A 152 -20.14 11.00 17.04
C ARG A 152 -21.11 9.98 17.65
N THR A 153 -22.23 10.52 18.12
CA THR A 153 -23.53 9.86 18.26
C THR A 153 -23.78 8.91 17.09
N GLY A 154 -23.93 7.61 17.38
CA GLY A 154 -24.50 6.53 16.55
C GLY A 154 -24.19 6.55 15.05
N PRO A 155 -23.45 5.57 14.49
CA PRO A 155 -23.37 5.45 13.04
C PRO A 155 -24.79 5.26 12.50
N GLU A 156 -25.24 6.19 11.67
CA GLU A 156 -26.35 5.96 10.77
C GLU A 156 -25.98 4.68 10.01
N GLU A 157 -26.63 3.57 10.34
CA GLU A 157 -26.33 2.25 9.75
C GLU A 157 -26.60 2.35 8.25
N SER A 158 -25.56 2.70 7.51
CA SER A 158 -25.58 2.64 6.05
C SER A 158 -26.01 1.22 5.67
N PRO A 159 -27.04 1.07 4.82
CA PRO A 159 -27.62 -0.23 4.52
C PRO A 159 -26.52 -1.18 4.03
N LYS A 160 -26.43 -2.38 4.63
CA LYS A 160 -25.40 -3.38 4.31
C LYS A 160 -25.48 -3.75 2.83
N ARG A 161 -24.59 -3.19 2.01
CA ARG A 161 -24.52 -3.45 0.57
C ARG A 161 -23.75 -4.74 0.31
N SER A 162 -24.15 -5.48 -0.73
CA SER A 162 -23.47 -6.72 -1.14
C SER A 162 -22.50 -6.52 -2.33
N THR A 163 -22.58 -5.37 -3.01
CA THR A 163 -21.87 -5.10 -4.27
C THR A 163 -21.26 -3.70 -4.26
N LEU A 164 -20.08 -3.56 -4.88
CA LEU A 164 -19.38 -2.29 -5.09
C LEU A 164 -20.18 -1.37 -6.03
N ARG A 165 -20.24 -0.06 -5.75
CA ARG A 165 -20.91 0.93 -6.60
C ARG A 165 -20.35 0.97 -8.03
N LYS A 166 -21.17 1.45 -8.97
CA LYS A 166 -20.73 1.65 -10.36
C LYS A 166 -19.80 2.87 -10.45
N ILE A 167 -18.94 2.92 -11.47
CA ILE A 167 -17.96 4.01 -11.64
C ILE A 167 -18.63 5.40 -11.70
N PRO A 168 -19.75 5.63 -12.44
CA PRO A 168 -20.37 6.95 -12.46
C PRO A 168 -20.94 7.39 -11.11
N GLU A 169 -21.50 6.47 -10.33
CA GLU A 169 -22.00 6.73 -8.98
C GLU A 169 -20.84 7.08 -8.05
N LEU A 170 -19.75 6.30 -8.09
CA LEU A 170 -18.52 6.57 -7.32
C LEU A 170 -17.94 7.96 -7.64
N LEU A 171 -17.85 8.32 -8.92
CA LEU A 171 -17.33 9.62 -9.36
C LEU A 171 -18.26 10.77 -8.95
N GLY A 172 -19.58 10.57 -9.01
CA GLY A 172 -20.59 11.55 -8.60
C GLY A 172 -20.53 11.84 -7.10
N ASP A 173 -20.55 10.80 -6.27
CA ASP A 173 -20.45 10.92 -4.81
C ASP A 173 -19.11 11.56 -4.41
N SER A 174 -18.01 11.10 -5.02
CA SER A 174 -16.67 11.67 -4.77
C SER A 174 -16.57 13.14 -5.17
N TRP A 175 -17.25 13.54 -6.26
CA TRP A 175 -17.28 14.93 -6.71
C TRP A 175 -18.07 15.82 -5.74
N GLN A 176 -19.14 15.31 -5.14
CA GLN A 176 -19.87 16.04 -4.12
C GLN A 176 -19.01 16.28 -2.88
N ILE A 177 -18.38 15.22 -2.34
CA ILE A 177 -17.45 15.33 -1.19
C ILE A 177 -16.31 16.31 -1.52
N PHE A 178 -15.77 16.22 -2.74
CA PHE A 178 -14.71 17.11 -3.19
C PHE A 178 -15.15 18.58 -3.18
N LYS A 179 -16.33 18.92 -3.71
CA LYS A 179 -16.85 20.30 -3.69
C LYS A 179 -17.03 20.83 -2.26
N GLU A 180 -17.52 20.00 -1.35
CA GLU A 180 -17.73 20.36 0.05
C GLU A 180 -16.40 20.60 0.79
N ARG A 181 -15.32 19.91 0.38
CA ARG A 181 -14.02 19.93 1.05
C ARG A 181 -12.91 20.64 0.27
N ILE A 182 -13.22 21.22 -0.89
CA ILE A 182 -12.21 21.69 -1.85
C ILE A 182 -11.23 22.68 -1.22
N LEU A 183 -11.70 23.60 -0.38
CA LEU A 183 -10.86 24.59 0.30
C LEU A 183 -9.91 23.96 1.32
N VAL A 184 -10.37 22.95 2.05
CA VAL A 184 -9.54 22.24 3.04
C VAL A 184 -8.45 21.46 2.32
N LEU A 185 -8.82 20.71 1.27
CA LEU A 185 -7.90 19.87 0.52
C LEU A 185 -6.89 20.69 -0.29
N ILE A 186 -7.32 21.76 -0.97
CA ILE A 186 -6.41 22.68 -1.66
C ILE A 186 -5.49 23.37 -0.66
N GLY A 187 -5.99 23.78 0.50
CA GLY A 187 -5.15 24.40 1.55
C GLY A 187 -4.03 23.50 2.04
N ILE A 188 -4.32 22.22 2.30
CA ILE A 188 -3.30 21.22 2.70
C ILE A 188 -2.32 20.96 1.55
N ASN A 189 -2.81 20.80 0.31
CA ASN A 189 -1.94 20.52 -0.84
C ASN A 189 -1.06 21.70 -1.26
N LEU A 190 -1.54 22.94 -1.16
CA LEU A 190 -0.74 24.15 -1.40
C LEU A 190 0.41 24.25 -0.39
N LEU A 191 0.13 23.97 0.89
CA LEU A 191 1.17 23.87 1.91
C LEU A 191 2.17 22.76 1.55
N GLY A 192 1.71 21.66 0.97
CA GLY A 192 2.58 20.61 0.48
C GLY A 192 3.48 20.99 -0.68
N MET A 193 2.94 21.64 -1.70
CA MET A 193 3.76 22.17 -2.78
C MET A 193 4.80 23.16 -2.25
N LEU A 194 4.43 24.02 -1.29
CA LEU A 194 5.37 24.94 -0.66
C LEU A 194 6.51 24.19 0.06
N LEU A 195 6.20 23.20 0.90
CA LEU A 195 7.22 22.46 1.65
C LEU A 195 8.13 21.60 0.75
N ILE A 196 7.56 20.96 -0.27
CA ILE A 196 8.32 20.21 -1.28
C ILE A 196 9.19 21.17 -2.09
N GLY A 197 8.65 22.33 -2.49
CA GLY A 197 9.37 23.38 -3.19
C GLY A 197 10.56 23.92 -2.38
N VAL A 198 10.38 24.09 -1.07
CA VAL A 198 11.49 24.45 -0.15
C VAL A 198 12.54 23.34 -0.12
N GLY A 199 12.15 22.06 -0.02
CA GLY A 199 13.08 20.94 -0.07
C GLY A 199 13.85 20.87 -1.39
N ALA A 200 13.17 21.09 -2.52
CA ALA A 200 13.78 21.16 -3.84
C ALA A 200 14.72 22.37 -4.00
N PHE A 201 14.33 23.53 -3.48
CA PHE A 201 15.17 24.74 -3.47
C PHE A 201 16.42 24.55 -2.61
N ILE A 202 16.31 23.92 -1.44
CA ILE A 202 17.47 23.54 -0.62
C ILE A 202 18.38 22.59 -1.39
N LEU A 203 17.82 21.63 -2.14
CA LEU A 203 18.60 20.71 -2.95
C LEU A 203 19.32 21.42 -4.11
N SER A 204 18.64 22.30 -4.84
CA SER A 204 19.23 22.99 -6.01
C SER A 204 20.18 24.11 -5.62
N SER A 205 19.76 25.00 -4.72
CA SER A 205 20.49 26.20 -4.35
C SER A 205 21.44 25.95 -3.17
N GLY A 206 21.05 25.07 -2.24
CA GLY A 206 21.92 24.68 -1.13
C GLY A 206 23.13 23.89 -1.61
N PHE A 207 23.00 23.06 -2.65
CA PHE A 207 24.14 22.34 -3.22
C PHE A 207 25.21 23.30 -3.72
N GLY A 208 24.87 24.25 -4.61
CA GLY A 208 25.84 25.21 -5.17
C GLY A 208 26.50 26.13 -4.12
N ASN A 209 25.70 26.69 -3.21
CA ASN A 209 26.22 27.59 -2.17
C ASN A 209 27.08 26.85 -1.12
N LEU A 210 26.73 25.59 -0.77
CA LEU A 210 27.52 24.81 0.21
C LEU A 210 28.79 24.23 -0.40
N THR A 211 28.80 23.90 -1.70
CA THR A 211 30.03 23.50 -2.40
C THR A 211 31.05 24.64 -2.48
N GLU A 212 30.59 25.90 -2.58
CA GLU A 212 31.47 27.07 -2.52
C GLU A 212 32.09 27.26 -1.13
N LEU A 213 31.33 27.00 -0.06
CA LEU A 213 31.78 27.17 1.34
C LEU A 213 32.68 26.04 1.86
N PHE A 214 32.43 24.79 1.46
CA PHE A 214 33.11 23.61 2.00
C PHE A 214 34.01 22.90 0.98
N GLY A 215 34.25 23.54 -0.17
CA GLY A 215 34.94 22.97 -1.32
C GLY A 215 34.10 21.95 -2.08
N GLU A 216 34.56 21.55 -3.27
CA GLU A 216 33.94 20.54 -4.14
C GLU A 216 34.09 19.11 -3.59
N ASN A 217 33.77 18.93 -2.31
CA ASN A 217 33.80 17.66 -1.63
C ASN A 217 32.49 16.91 -1.88
N MET A 218 32.57 15.79 -2.61
CA MET A 218 31.44 14.90 -2.90
C MET A 218 30.64 14.51 -1.64
N ILE A 219 31.31 14.40 -0.48
CA ILE A 219 30.70 14.08 0.81
C ILE A 219 29.71 15.17 1.26
N THR A 220 30.08 16.45 1.12
CA THR A 220 29.19 17.57 1.48
C THR A 220 27.93 17.54 0.63
N GLY A 221 28.10 17.37 -0.69
CA GLY A 221 26.99 17.25 -1.62
C GLY A 221 26.03 16.11 -1.27
N LEU A 222 26.56 14.94 -0.91
CA LEU A 222 25.78 13.78 -0.49
C LEU A 222 24.99 14.05 0.80
N LEU A 223 25.61 14.68 1.81
CA LEU A 223 24.94 15.01 3.07
C LEU A 223 23.78 16.00 2.87
N VAL A 224 23.98 17.03 2.04
CA VAL A 224 22.93 18.00 1.69
C VAL A 224 21.78 17.30 0.98
N ALA A 225 22.09 16.43 0.01
CA ALA A 225 21.07 15.67 -0.70
C ALA A 225 20.27 14.75 0.24
N LEU A 226 20.94 14.03 1.15
CA LEU A 226 20.28 13.17 2.14
C LEU A 226 19.38 13.97 3.10
N LEU A 227 19.84 15.14 3.55
CA LEU A 227 19.06 16.01 4.43
C LEU A 227 17.79 16.53 3.71
N ALA A 228 17.94 17.02 2.48
CA ALA A 228 16.82 17.51 1.67
C ALA A 228 15.82 16.39 1.34
N LEU A 229 16.29 15.19 0.98
CA LEU A 229 15.43 14.03 0.74
C LEU A 229 14.68 13.59 2.01
N THR A 230 15.36 13.59 3.16
CA THR A 230 14.74 13.24 4.45
C THR A 230 13.65 14.25 4.82
N PHE A 231 13.94 15.54 4.68
CA PHE A 231 12.97 16.61 4.93
C PHE A 231 11.74 16.50 4.03
N SER A 232 11.94 16.37 2.71
CA SER A 232 10.85 16.22 1.74
C SER A 232 10.01 14.97 2.01
N SER A 233 10.63 13.84 2.34
CA SER A 233 9.94 12.60 2.67
C SER A 233 9.04 12.73 3.91
N LEU A 234 9.54 13.39 4.96
CA LEU A 234 8.77 13.67 6.17
C LEU A 234 7.60 14.63 5.88
N ALA A 235 7.84 15.68 5.10
CA ALA A 235 6.80 16.64 4.71
C ALA A 235 5.68 15.96 3.89
N VAL A 236 6.05 15.19 2.86
CA VAL A 236 5.09 14.44 2.03
C VAL A 236 4.28 13.47 2.87
N THR A 237 4.92 12.72 3.77
CA THR A 237 4.25 11.77 4.66
C THR A 237 3.26 12.47 5.57
N TRP A 238 3.68 13.57 6.20
CA TRP A 238 2.84 14.35 7.10
C TRP A 238 1.58 14.87 6.40
N LEU A 239 1.76 15.48 5.24
CA LEU A 239 0.67 16.10 4.50
C LEU A 239 -0.25 15.07 3.85
N SER A 240 0.30 13.95 3.38
CA SER A 240 -0.53 12.83 2.93
C SER A 240 -1.40 12.29 4.06
N GLY A 241 -0.84 12.12 5.27
CA GLY A 241 -1.60 11.74 6.45
C GLY A 241 -2.67 12.76 6.83
N ALA A 242 -2.36 14.07 6.75
CA ALA A 242 -3.32 15.13 7.01
C ALA A 242 -4.48 15.14 5.99
N THR A 243 -4.18 14.96 4.70
CA THR A 243 -5.18 14.85 3.63
C THR A 243 -6.07 13.63 3.85
N ILE A 244 -5.49 12.46 4.16
CA ILE A 244 -6.26 11.25 4.44
C ILE A 244 -7.19 11.47 5.64
N CYS A 245 -6.69 12.05 6.73
CA CYS A 245 -7.53 12.38 7.89
C CYS A 245 -8.68 13.32 7.50
N ALA A 246 -8.40 14.38 6.73
CA ALA A 246 -9.41 15.34 6.25
C ALA A 246 -10.47 14.70 5.33
N ILE A 247 -10.10 13.66 4.57
CA ILE A 247 -11.04 12.90 3.73
C ILE A 247 -11.88 11.95 4.59
N THR A 248 -11.28 11.31 5.60
CA THR A 248 -11.99 10.32 6.44
C THR A 248 -12.90 10.94 7.50
N ASP A 249 -12.62 12.16 7.94
CA ASP A 249 -13.45 12.88 8.91
C ASP A 249 -13.81 14.27 8.41
N ASP A 250 -15.05 14.35 7.97
CA ASP A 250 -15.77 15.54 7.52
C ASP A 250 -15.76 16.72 8.51
N ALA A 251 -15.55 16.49 9.80
CA ALA A 251 -15.54 17.59 10.76
C ALA A 251 -14.22 18.36 10.78
N LEU A 252 -13.15 17.84 10.15
CA LEU A 252 -11.82 18.39 10.28
C LEU A 252 -11.58 19.59 9.34
N GLY A 253 -11.36 20.77 9.93
CA GLY A 253 -10.75 21.89 9.22
C GLY A 253 -9.23 21.70 9.02
N VAL A 254 -8.61 22.54 8.17
CA VAL A 254 -7.18 22.46 7.78
C VAL A 254 -6.24 22.29 8.98
N ARG A 255 -6.37 23.13 10.02
CA ARG A 255 -5.48 23.10 11.19
C ARG A 255 -5.61 21.80 12.00
N VAL A 256 -6.83 21.32 12.19
CA VAL A 256 -7.10 20.10 12.96
C VAL A 256 -6.63 18.89 12.18
N ALA A 257 -6.86 18.86 10.86
CA ALA A 257 -6.33 17.83 9.95
C ALA A 257 -4.80 17.76 9.96
N LEU A 258 -4.10 18.90 9.89
CA LEU A 258 -2.63 18.95 10.00
C LEU A 258 -2.14 18.42 11.35
N GLY A 259 -2.82 18.77 12.44
CA GLY A 259 -2.52 18.25 13.78
C GLY A 259 -2.78 16.74 13.91
N ALA A 260 -3.83 16.22 13.28
CA ALA A 260 -4.12 14.79 13.22
C ALA A 260 -3.07 14.04 12.40
N GLY A 261 -2.71 14.57 11.23
CA GLY A 261 -1.62 14.03 10.40
C GLY A 261 -0.29 13.98 11.13
N LEU A 262 0.03 15.01 11.94
CA LEU A 262 1.27 15.04 12.72
C LEU A 262 1.30 13.97 13.82
N LYS A 263 0.18 13.74 14.50
CA LYS A 263 0.04 12.66 15.51
C LYS A 263 0.18 11.27 14.90
N LEU A 264 -0.22 11.12 13.64
CA LEU A 264 -0.13 9.87 12.89
C LEU A 264 1.09 9.80 11.97
N LEU A 265 2.02 10.77 12.05
CA LEU A 265 3.18 10.87 11.17
C LEU A 265 4.00 9.59 11.17
N LEU A 266 4.35 9.08 12.35
CA LEU A 266 5.19 7.89 12.50
C LEU A 266 4.47 6.61 12.00
N PRO A 267 3.19 6.34 12.36
CA PRO A 267 2.40 5.28 11.75
C PRO A 267 2.35 5.34 10.21
N PHE A 268 2.11 6.52 9.63
CA PHE A 268 2.08 6.70 8.17
C PHE A 268 3.45 6.49 7.54
N LEU A 269 4.50 7.07 8.12
CA LEU A 269 5.88 6.90 7.65
C LEU A 269 6.25 5.42 7.57
N TRP A 270 5.91 4.66 8.62
CA TRP A 270 6.15 3.22 8.63
C TRP A 270 5.33 2.46 7.58
N VAL A 271 4.03 2.79 7.42
CA VAL A 271 3.17 2.13 6.41
C VAL A 271 3.60 2.48 4.99
N PHE A 272 3.91 3.74 4.68
CA PHE A 272 4.41 4.13 3.36
C PHE A 272 5.79 3.56 3.07
N SER A 273 6.66 3.42 4.08
CA SER A 273 7.97 2.77 3.91
C SER A 273 7.82 1.28 3.56
N LEU A 274 6.94 0.57 4.28
CA LEU A 274 6.62 -0.83 3.97
C LEU A 274 5.95 -0.99 2.60
N LEU A 275 5.02 -0.08 2.27
CA LEU A 275 4.32 -0.07 0.99
C LEU A 275 5.30 0.19 -0.16
N GLY A 276 6.18 1.18 -0.02
CA GLY A 276 7.25 1.48 -0.97
C GLY A 276 8.18 0.29 -1.16
N LEU A 277 8.67 -0.31 -0.07
CA LEU A 277 9.53 -1.50 -0.14
C LEU A 277 8.87 -2.67 -0.89
N ILE A 278 7.60 -2.97 -0.59
CA ILE A 278 6.90 -4.12 -1.19
C ILE A 278 6.53 -3.84 -2.65
N ILE A 279 5.92 -2.69 -2.93
CA ILE A 279 5.47 -2.35 -4.29
C ILE A 279 6.67 -2.12 -5.19
N PHE A 280 7.62 -1.27 -4.79
CA PHE A 280 8.79 -0.95 -5.60
C PHE A 280 9.66 -2.19 -5.78
N GLY A 281 9.89 -2.97 -4.71
CA GLY A 281 10.59 -4.25 -4.79
C GLY A 281 9.94 -5.19 -5.81
N ALA A 282 8.62 -5.37 -5.77
CA ALA A 282 7.93 -6.21 -6.75
C ALA A 282 8.00 -5.65 -8.18
N SER A 283 7.88 -4.32 -8.35
CA SER A 283 7.99 -3.64 -9.65
C SER A 283 9.37 -3.80 -10.30
N LEU A 284 10.44 -3.93 -9.49
CA LEU A 284 11.80 -4.18 -9.99
C LEU A 284 11.97 -5.55 -10.63
N VAL A 285 11.22 -6.55 -10.15
CA VAL A 285 11.21 -7.88 -10.78
C VAL A 285 10.41 -7.81 -12.06
N PHE A 286 9.16 -7.32 -11.98
CA PHE A 286 8.29 -7.09 -13.12
C PHE A 286 7.22 -6.04 -12.77
N PHE A 287 6.80 -5.26 -13.77
CA PHE A 287 5.75 -4.25 -13.59
C PHE A 287 4.40 -4.84 -13.13
N ILE A 288 4.00 -5.99 -13.69
CA ILE A 288 2.70 -6.62 -13.40
C ILE A 288 2.57 -7.01 -11.91
N PRO A 289 3.51 -7.79 -11.30
CA PRO A 289 3.51 -8.05 -9.85
C PRO A 289 3.42 -6.78 -9.00
N GLY A 290 4.17 -5.73 -9.35
CA GLY A 290 4.09 -4.44 -8.67
C GLY A 290 2.68 -3.86 -8.64
N LEU A 291 2.00 -3.85 -9.80
CA LEU A 291 0.62 -3.36 -9.93
C LEU A 291 -0.39 -4.20 -9.13
N LEU A 292 -0.22 -5.54 -9.12
CA LEU A 292 -1.07 -6.44 -8.34
C LEU A 292 -0.93 -6.16 -6.83
N LEU A 293 0.29 -6.00 -6.33
CA LEU A 293 0.54 -5.70 -4.92
C LEU A 293 0.09 -4.28 -4.55
N ALA A 294 0.26 -3.31 -5.44
CA ALA A 294 -0.25 -1.95 -5.24
C ALA A 294 -1.76 -1.97 -5.00
N THR A 295 -2.51 -2.72 -5.81
CA THR A 295 -3.97 -2.85 -5.67
C THR A 295 -4.36 -3.53 -4.36
N LEU A 296 -3.62 -4.56 -3.91
CA LEU A 296 -3.90 -5.25 -2.65
C LEU A 296 -3.68 -4.35 -1.41
N PHE A 297 -2.70 -3.45 -1.47
CA PHE A 297 -2.25 -2.67 -0.32
C PHE A 297 -2.63 -1.19 -0.33
N MET A 298 -3.25 -0.68 -1.41
CA MET A 298 -3.58 0.74 -1.55
C MET A 298 -4.47 1.30 -0.42
N PHE A 299 -5.31 0.47 0.20
CA PHE A 299 -6.23 0.92 1.25
C PHE A 299 -5.61 0.92 2.66
N ALA A 300 -4.36 0.47 2.81
CA ALA A 300 -3.67 0.45 4.10
C ALA A 300 -3.62 1.85 4.74
N GLN A 301 -3.52 2.90 3.94
CA GLN A 301 -3.47 4.28 4.40
C GLN A 301 -4.78 4.74 5.09
N PHE A 302 -5.94 4.31 4.57
CA PHE A 302 -7.24 4.63 5.18
C PHE A 302 -7.49 3.80 6.44
N ILE A 303 -6.99 2.56 6.48
CA ILE A 303 -7.06 1.69 7.66
C ILE A 303 -6.27 2.28 8.83
N VAL A 304 -5.10 2.89 8.57
CA VAL A 304 -4.32 3.59 9.61
C VAL A 304 -5.11 4.77 10.19
N ALA A 305 -5.77 5.54 9.32
CA ALA A 305 -6.54 6.71 9.74
C ALA A 305 -7.81 6.35 10.53
N THR A 306 -8.50 5.27 10.13
CA THR A 306 -9.85 4.96 10.65
C THR A 306 -9.90 3.83 11.69
N GLU A 307 -8.93 2.92 11.70
CA GLU A 307 -9.02 1.67 12.48
C GLU A 307 -7.83 1.45 13.42
N GLU A 308 -7.02 2.48 13.66
CA GLU A 308 -5.84 2.51 14.54
C GLU A 308 -4.80 1.39 14.28
N SER A 309 -4.94 0.65 13.18
CA SER A 309 -4.07 -0.45 12.81
C SER A 309 -2.81 0.10 12.15
N ARG A 310 -1.63 -0.38 12.54
CA ARG A 310 -0.34 0.22 12.12
C ARG A 310 0.57 -0.80 11.43
N GLY A 311 1.44 -0.29 10.55
CA GLY A 311 2.47 -1.09 9.87
C GLY A 311 1.91 -2.25 9.07
N MET A 312 2.56 -3.42 9.17
CA MET A 312 2.19 -4.60 8.39
C MET A 312 0.76 -5.11 8.66
N GLU A 313 0.20 -4.82 9.84
CA GLU A 313 -1.19 -5.21 10.14
C GLU A 313 -2.20 -4.45 9.27
N ALA A 314 -1.96 -3.15 9.03
CA ALA A 314 -2.79 -2.35 8.13
C ALA A 314 -2.70 -2.86 6.68
N LEU A 315 -1.50 -3.21 6.21
CA LEU A 315 -1.30 -3.77 4.86
C LEU A 315 -2.05 -5.11 4.71
N LEU A 316 -1.86 -6.03 5.64
CA LEU A 316 -2.51 -7.34 5.57
C LEU A 316 -4.04 -7.24 5.70
N LYS A 317 -4.53 -6.29 6.49
CA LYS A 317 -5.97 -6.00 6.58
C LYS A 317 -6.50 -5.42 5.27
N SER A 318 -5.77 -4.52 4.60
CA SER A 318 -6.09 -4.03 3.25
C SER A 318 -6.24 -5.19 2.26
N ARG A 319 -5.29 -6.12 2.27
CA ARG A 319 -5.35 -7.32 1.40
C ARG A 319 -6.63 -8.11 1.62
N GLU A 320 -7.03 -8.28 2.88
CA GLU A 320 -8.24 -9.03 3.22
C GLU A 320 -9.52 -8.28 2.81
N TYR A 321 -9.54 -6.94 2.86
CA TYR A 321 -10.64 -6.15 2.27
C TYR A 321 -10.75 -6.39 0.76
N VAL A 322 -9.63 -6.40 0.03
CA VAL A 322 -9.63 -6.59 -1.43
C VAL A 322 -9.89 -8.05 -1.83
N LYS A 323 -9.56 -9.02 -1.00
CA LYS A 323 -9.68 -10.46 -1.32
C LYS A 323 -11.12 -10.84 -1.71
N GLY A 324 -11.32 -11.49 -2.86
CA GLY A 324 -12.65 -11.82 -3.38
C GLY A 324 -13.31 -10.69 -4.19
N PHE A 325 -12.83 -9.45 -4.08
CA PHE A 325 -13.20 -8.32 -4.93
C PHE A 325 -12.01 -7.78 -5.75
N PHE A 326 -10.95 -8.57 -5.88
CA PHE A 326 -9.69 -8.15 -6.48
C PHE A 326 -9.87 -7.59 -7.90
N TRP A 327 -10.48 -8.37 -8.81
CA TRP A 327 -10.67 -7.96 -10.19
C TRP A 327 -11.58 -6.73 -10.35
N PRO A 328 -12.74 -6.66 -9.66
CA PRO A 328 -13.55 -5.44 -9.67
C PRO A 328 -12.83 -4.20 -9.13
N VAL A 329 -11.95 -4.35 -8.14
CA VAL A 329 -11.16 -3.23 -7.60
C VAL A 329 -10.07 -2.83 -8.60
N LEU A 330 -9.28 -3.80 -9.09
CA LEU A 330 -8.22 -3.59 -10.06
C LEU A 330 -8.74 -2.89 -11.32
N GLY A 331 -9.86 -3.35 -11.88
CA GLY A 331 -10.48 -2.76 -13.07
C GLY A 331 -10.88 -1.30 -12.86
N ARG A 332 -11.49 -0.97 -11.70
CA ARG A 332 -11.84 0.41 -11.36
C ARG A 332 -10.59 1.28 -11.20
N VAL A 333 -9.60 0.80 -10.45
CA VAL A 333 -8.34 1.52 -10.23
C VAL A 333 -7.61 1.75 -11.54
N LEU A 334 -7.57 0.76 -12.43
CA LEU A 334 -6.93 0.88 -13.74
C LEU A 334 -7.65 1.88 -14.65
N VAL A 335 -8.99 1.79 -14.75
CA VAL A 335 -9.78 2.76 -15.54
C VAL A 335 -9.60 4.18 -15.00
N LEU A 336 -9.63 4.36 -13.68
CA LEU A 336 -9.40 5.65 -13.05
C LEU A 336 -7.97 6.14 -13.29
N ALA A 337 -6.96 5.28 -13.17
CA ALA A 337 -5.57 5.63 -13.41
C ALA A 337 -5.32 6.03 -14.88
N ILE A 338 -5.91 5.31 -15.84
CA ILE A 338 -5.83 5.66 -17.27
C ILE A 338 -6.54 6.99 -17.53
N LEU A 339 -7.77 7.16 -17.01
CA LEU A 339 -8.53 8.39 -17.20
C LEU A 339 -7.80 9.61 -16.61
N MET A 340 -7.38 9.52 -15.35
CA MET A 340 -6.67 10.60 -14.66
C MET A 340 -5.28 10.83 -15.26
N GLY A 341 -4.58 9.75 -15.65
CA GLY A 341 -3.29 9.82 -16.33
C GLY A 341 -3.39 10.50 -17.69
N PHE A 342 -4.44 10.22 -18.46
CA PHE A 342 -4.71 10.87 -19.74
C PHE A 342 -5.02 12.36 -19.56
N ILE A 343 -5.87 12.72 -18.60
CA ILE A 343 -6.19 14.11 -18.26
C ILE A 343 -4.93 14.87 -17.82
N CYS A 344 -4.15 14.31 -16.90
CA CYS A 344 -2.88 14.90 -16.47
C CYS A 344 -1.85 14.98 -17.59
N GLY A 345 -1.78 13.98 -18.47
CA GLY A 345 -0.85 13.93 -19.59
C GLY A 345 -1.11 15.03 -20.60
N ILE A 346 -2.38 15.19 -21.04
CA ILE A 346 -2.77 16.25 -21.99
C ILE A 346 -2.56 17.63 -21.37
N LEU A 347 -3.06 17.83 -20.15
CA LEU A 347 -3.03 19.14 -19.51
C LEU A 347 -1.62 19.50 -19.02
N GLY A 348 -0.77 18.50 -18.79
CA GLY A 348 0.65 18.63 -18.49
C GLY A 348 1.49 19.13 -19.66
N LEU A 349 0.97 19.08 -20.90
CA LEU A 349 1.64 19.68 -22.07
C LEU A 349 1.68 21.21 -21.99
N ILE A 350 0.79 21.81 -21.18
CA ILE A 350 0.77 23.26 -20.99
C ILE A 350 1.57 23.61 -19.73
N PRO A 351 2.69 24.36 -19.86
CA PRO A 351 3.49 24.77 -18.71
C PRO A 351 2.62 25.59 -17.74
N PHE A 352 2.90 25.48 -16.44
CA PHE A 352 2.15 26.07 -15.32
C PHE A 352 0.75 25.49 -15.07
N ILE A 353 -0.04 25.14 -16.10
CA ILE A 353 -1.38 24.58 -15.92
C ILE A 353 -1.29 23.13 -15.39
N GLY A 354 -0.35 22.33 -15.90
CA GLY A 354 -0.14 20.95 -15.46
C GLY A 354 -0.02 20.79 -13.93
N PRO A 355 0.89 21.52 -13.25
CA PRO A 355 1.01 21.49 -11.79
C PRO A 355 -0.27 21.93 -11.06
N LEU A 356 -0.94 22.99 -11.53
CA LEU A 356 -2.19 23.48 -10.92
C LEU A 356 -3.32 22.46 -11.02
N ILE A 357 -3.43 21.73 -12.13
CA ILE A 357 -4.43 20.66 -12.26
C ILE A 357 -4.05 19.47 -11.39
N SER A 358 -2.77 19.10 -11.34
CA SER A 358 -2.28 18.02 -10.50
C SER A 358 -2.59 18.26 -9.01
N LEU A 359 -2.53 19.53 -8.57
CA LEU A 359 -2.91 19.98 -7.22
C LEU A 359 -4.37 19.62 -6.88
N ILE A 360 -5.27 19.71 -7.85
CA ILE A 360 -6.71 19.48 -7.70
C ILE A 360 -7.06 18.00 -7.92
N LEU A 361 -6.40 17.35 -8.88
CA LEU A 361 -6.75 16.00 -9.30
C LEU A 361 -6.27 14.93 -8.32
N TRP A 362 -5.12 15.14 -7.66
CA TRP A 362 -4.60 14.22 -6.66
C TRP A 362 -5.55 14.00 -5.47
N PRO A 363 -6.03 15.04 -4.75
CA PRO A 363 -6.97 14.84 -3.65
C PRO A 363 -8.31 14.28 -4.13
N TYR A 364 -8.77 14.65 -5.33
CA TYR A 364 -9.96 14.04 -5.93
C TYR A 364 -9.80 12.53 -6.11
N THR A 365 -8.67 12.10 -6.65
CA THR A 365 -8.36 10.67 -6.83
C THR A 365 -8.33 9.93 -5.49
N LEU A 366 -7.80 10.55 -4.42
CA LEU A 366 -7.83 9.98 -3.08
C LEU A 366 -9.25 9.82 -2.52
N ILE A 367 -10.16 10.75 -2.78
CA ILE A 367 -11.57 10.61 -2.38
C ILE A 367 -12.20 9.43 -3.10
N VAL A 368 -11.96 9.26 -4.41
CA VAL A 368 -12.49 8.10 -5.15
C VAL A 368 -11.96 6.79 -4.56
N TYR A 369 -10.68 6.73 -4.17
CA TYR A 369 -10.12 5.57 -3.49
C TYR A 369 -10.70 5.35 -2.09
N HIS A 370 -11.01 6.44 -1.36
CA HIS A 370 -11.70 6.37 -0.08
C HIS A 370 -13.12 5.78 -0.25
N GLU A 371 -13.86 6.16 -1.28
CA GLU A 371 -15.20 5.62 -1.53
C GLU A 371 -15.17 4.13 -1.88
N ILE A 372 -14.18 3.68 -2.65
CA ILE A 372 -13.97 2.24 -2.91
C ILE A 372 -13.62 1.51 -1.61
N TYR A 373 -12.77 2.09 -0.76
CA TYR A 373 -12.47 1.56 0.56
C TYR A 373 -13.70 1.46 1.45
N SER A 374 -14.52 2.52 1.49
CA SER A 374 -15.77 2.58 2.25
C SER A 374 -16.73 1.49 1.82
N ASP A 375 -16.90 1.27 0.51
CA ASP A 375 -17.72 0.17 -0.02
C ASP A 375 -17.19 -1.19 0.46
N LEU A 376 -15.88 -1.45 0.35
CA LEU A 376 -15.27 -2.70 0.81
C LEU A 376 -15.43 -2.90 2.32
N ARG A 377 -15.29 -1.82 3.10
CA ARG A 377 -15.45 -1.83 4.55
C ARG A 377 -16.89 -2.14 4.96
N ASN A 378 -17.87 -1.54 4.27
CA ASN A 378 -19.29 -1.77 4.52
C ASN A 378 -19.72 -3.20 4.14
N ILE A 379 -19.16 -3.76 3.07
CA ILE A 379 -19.40 -5.15 2.67
C ILE A 379 -18.79 -6.13 3.69
N LYS A 380 -17.65 -5.79 4.30
CA LYS A 380 -16.84 -6.68 5.15
C LYS A 380 -16.68 -6.22 6.61
N SER A 381 -17.65 -5.48 7.13
CA SER A 381 -17.59 -4.83 8.45
C SER A 381 -17.26 -5.78 9.61
N ASP A 382 -17.62 -7.06 9.48
CA ASP A 382 -17.61 -8.03 10.58
C ASP A 382 -16.29 -8.84 10.69
N MET A 383 -15.25 -8.48 9.94
CA MET A 383 -14.02 -9.26 9.89
C MET A 383 -13.07 -8.96 11.06
N ILE A 384 -12.93 -9.91 11.98
CA ILE A 384 -11.86 -9.92 12.99
C ILE A 384 -10.59 -10.43 12.31
N PHE A 385 -9.70 -9.52 11.94
CA PHE A 385 -8.42 -9.88 11.34
C PHE A 385 -7.37 -10.17 12.42
N THR A 386 -6.73 -11.34 12.37
CA THR A 386 -5.59 -11.68 13.24
C THR A 386 -4.34 -11.92 12.40
N CYS A 387 -3.33 -11.07 12.56
CA CYS A 387 -2.05 -11.24 11.90
C CYS A 387 -1.26 -12.45 12.44
N GLN A 388 -0.93 -13.41 11.59
CA GLN A 388 0.07 -14.43 11.90
C GLN A 388 1.49 -13.89 11.60
N ARG A 389 2.47 -14.28 12.42
CA ARG A 389 3.89 -13.85 12.27
C ARG A 389 4.47 -14.25 10.91
N ASN A 390 4.11 -15.43 10.41
CA ASN A 390 4.63 -15.97 9.15
C ASN A 390 4.22 -15.14 7.94
N ASP A 391 3.02 -14.54 7.96
CA ASP A 391 2.57 -13.70 6.85
C ASP A 391 3.39 -12.41 6.75
N LYS A 392 3.74 -11.80 7.89
CA LYS A 392 4.56 -10.58 7.91
C LYS A 392 5.92 -10.79 7.25
N VAL A 393 6.57 -11.91 7.55
CA VAL A 393 7.91 -12.24 7.01
C VAL A 393 7.84 -12.53 5.51
N LYS A 394 6.80 -13.24 5.04
CA LYS A 394 6.62 -13.54 3.62
C LYS A 394 6.56 -12.28 2.76
N TRP A 395 5.77 -11.29 3.15
CA TRP A 395 5.62 -10.06 2.35
C TRP A 395 6.87 -9.19 2.38
N LEU A 396 7.56 -9.13 3.52
CA LEU A 396 8.85 -8.46 3.62
C LEU A 396 9.89 -9.13 2.71
N ALA A 397 9.93 -10.47 2.71
CA ALA A 397 10.85 -11.24 1.88
C ALA A 397 10.60 -11.02 0.38
N ILE A 398 9.33 -10.95 -0.06
CA ILE A 398 8.97 -10.65 -1.45
C ILE A 398 9.49 -9.25 -1.85
N GLY A 399 9.26 -8.23 -1.02
CA GLY A 399 9.76 -6.89 -1.27
C GLY A 399 11.29 -6.86 -1.36
N CYS A 400 11.98 -7.42 -0.37
CA CYS A 400 13.45 -7.46 -0.33
C CYS A 400 14.06 -8.27 -1.49
N ALA A 401 13.43 -9.38 -1.91
CA ALA A 401 13.91 -10.20 -3.02
C ALA A 401 14.00 -9.38 -4.32
N GLY A 402 13.06 -8.46 -4.55
CA GLY A 402 13.10 -7.58 -5.72
C GLY A 402 14.30 -6.63 -5.75
N TYR A 403 14.71 -6.09 -4.60
CA TYR A 403 15.91 -5.28 -4.51
C TYR A 403 17.21 -6.07 -4.73
N LEU A 404 17.21 -7.38 -4.46
CA LEU A 404 18.36 -8.24 -4.75
C LEU A 404 18.50 -8.55 -6.24
N VAL A 405 17.44 -8.42 -7.04
CA VAL A 405 17.50 -8.66 -8.49
C VAL A 405 18.38 -7.60 -9.19
N ILE A 406 18.32 -6.33 -8.79
CA ILE A 406 19.14 -5.25 -9.39
C ILE A 406 20.64 -5.55 -9.34
N PRO A 407 21.28 -5.79 -8.17
CA PRO A 407 22.72 -6.03 -8.12
C PRO A 407 23.10 -7.31 -8.88
N ILE A 408 22.23 -8.33 -8.92
CA ILE A 408 22.47 -9.53 -9.73
C ILE A 408 22.51 -9.16 -11.22
N ILE A 409 21.55 -8.38 -11.72
CA ILE A 409 21.54 -7.90 -13.12
C ILE A 409 22.78 -7.07 -13.41
N VAL A 410 23.18 -6.15 -12.52
CA VAL A 410 24.38 -5.33 -12.69
C VAL A 410 25.64 -6.20 -12.76
N VAL A 411 25.78 -7.20 -11.88
CA VAL A 411 26.91 -8.14 -11.91
C VAL A 411 26.93 -8.95 -13.20
N LEU A 412 25.77 -9.41 -13.69
CA LEU A 412 25.65 -10.14 -14.96
C LEU A 412 25.99 -9.26 -16.18
N MET A 413 25.62 -7.98 -16.16
CA MET A 413 25.99 -7.03 -17.20
C MET A 413 27.50 -6.73 -17.20
N ILE A 414 28.13 -6.61 -16.03
CA ILE A 414 29.58 -6.43 -15.93
C ILE A 414 30.33 -7.69 -16.38
N SER A 415 29.85 -8.87 -15.99
CA SER A 415 30.53 -10.13 -16.34
C SER A 415 30.46 -10.43 -17.84
N THR A 416 29.34 -10.16 -18.50
CA THR A 416 29.21 -10.31 -19.96
C THR A 416 30.11 -9.33 -20.73
N GLY A 417 30.25 -8.08 -20.26
CA GLY A 417 31.20 -7.12 -20.83
C GLY A 417 32.67 -7.56 -20.69
N ALA A 418 33.04 -8.14 -19.54
CA ALA A 418 34.40 -8.66 -19.33
C ALA A 418 34.71 -9.88 -20.22
N ILE A 419 33.74 -10.78 -20.40
CA ILE A 419 33.88 -11.95 -21.27
C ILE A 419 34.07 -11.53 -22.73
N ASN A 420 33.27 -10.57 -23.21
CA ASN A 420 33.40 -10.06 -24.58
C ASN A 420 34.78 -9.43 -24.83
N ASN A 421 35.27 -8.59 -23.90
CA ASN A 421 36.59 -7.98 -24.05
C ASN A 421 37.74 -9.01 -24.02
N SER A 422 37.60 -10.09 -23.25
CA SER A 422 38.61 -11.16 -23.20
C SER A 422 38.63 -12.01 -24.47
N LEU A 423 37.50 -12.20 -25.15
CA LEU A 423 37.42 -12.93 -26.42
C LEU A 423 38.01 -12.12 -27.58
N THR A 424 37.74 -10.82 -27.66
CA THR A 424 38.27 -9.96 -28.73
C THR A 424 39.79 -9.75 -28.60
N GLY A 425 40.32 -9.74 -27.37
CA GLY A 425 41.76 -9.59 -27.12
C GLY A 425 42.63 -10.76 -27.61
N GLN A 426 42.07 -11.95 -27.82
CA GLN A 426 42.85 -13.11 -28.30
C GLN A 426 43.02 -13.17 -29.82
N PHE A 427 42.25 -12.41 -30.61
CA PHE A 427 42.38 -12.42 -32.07
C PHE A 427 43.43 -11.44 -32.62
N GLN A 428 44.01 -10.56 -31.79
CA GLN A 428 45.01 -9.59 -32.24
C GLN A 428 46.48 -9.98 -31.99
N THR A 429 46.78 -11.11 -31.34
CA THR A 429 48.18 -11.54 -31.10
C THR A 429 48.80 -12.38 -32.22
N GLY A 430 48.16 -12.43 -33.39
CA GLY A 430 48.66 -13.13 -34.59
C GLY A 430 49.39 -12.24 -35.61
N SER A 431 49.73 -10.99 -35.29
CA SER A 431 50.59 -10.17 -36.17
C SER A 431 52.05 -10.61 -36.01
N SER A 432 52.46 -11.48 -36.93
CA SER A 432 53.84 -11.88 -37.23
C SER A 432 54.85 -10.74 -37.01
N ASN A 433 55.79 -10.97 -36.08
CA ASN A 433 57.04 -10.22 -35.96
C ASN A 433 57.81 -10.29 -37.29
N VAL A 434 57.70 -9.25 -38.11
CA VAL A 434 58.64 -9.00 -39.20
C VAL A 434 59.88 -8.31 -38.59
N PRO A 435 61.09 -8.86 -38.73
CA PRO A 435 62.29 -8.27 -38.17
C PRO A 435 62.61 -6.95 -38.87
N SER A 436 62.59 -5.86 -38.10
CA SER A 436 63.00 -4.53 -38.55
C SER A 436 64.51 -4.50 -38.82
N THR A 437 64.88 -4.63 -40.09
CA THR A 437 66.21 -4.28 -40.59
C THR A 437 66.27 -2.76 -40.73
N PRO A 438 67.31 -2.06 -40.24
CA PRO A 438 67.42 -0.61 -40.39
C PRO A 438 67.84 -0.28 -41.83
N THR A 439 66.87 -0.20 -42.74
CA THR A 439 67.09 0.24 -44.11
C THR A 439 67.17 1.77 -44.11
N GLN A 440 68.34 2.28 -44.53
CA GLN A 440 68.58 3.70 -44.80
C GLN A 440 67.49 4.29 -45.68
N PHE A 441 66.96 5.42 -45.22
CA PHE A 441 65.92 6.21 -45.86
C PHE A 441 66.46 6.80 -47.18
N ASN A 442 66.14 6.14 -48.29
CA ASN A 442 66.25 6.71 -49.63
C ASN A 442 64.85 7.26 -49.99
N PRO A 443 64.66 8.58 -50.18
CA PRO A 443 63.35 9.13 -50.50
C PRO A 443 62.97 8.71 -51.93
N GLN A 444 62.16 7.65 -52.07
CA GLN A 444 61.45 7.39 -53.30
C GLN A 444 60.31 8.41 -53.47
N PRO A 445 60.05 8.88 -54.71
CA PRO A 445 58.92 9.75 -54.98
C PRO A 445 57.61 9.05 -54.65
N ALA A 446 56.75 9.77 -53.92
CA ALA A 446 55.40 9.34 -53.56
C ALA A 446 54.62 8.91 -54.80
N VAL A 447 54.47 7.59 -54.96
CA VAL A 447 53.39 7.04 -55.77
C VAL A 447 52.13 7.27 -54.94
N ASN A 448 51.33 8.24 -55.37
CA ASN A 448 50.00 8.50 -54.85
C ASN A 448 49.14 7.25 -55.07
N GLU A 449 49.13 6.32 -54.10
CA GLU A 449 48.00 5.42 -53.95
C GLU A 449 46.80 6.27 -53.54
N PRO A 450 45.74 6.34 -54.35
CA PRO A 450 44.53 7.04 -53.95
C PRO A 450 44.02 6.40 -52.65
N ALA A 451 43.70 7.23 -51.66
CA ALA A 451 43.08 6.79 -50.42
C ALA A 451 41.91 5.84 -50.75
N PRO A 452 41.71 4.73 -49.99
CA PRO A 452 40.60 3.84 -50.23
C PRO A 452 39.32 4.66 -50.20
N THR A 453 38.65 4.76 -51.33
CA THR A 453 37.33 5.38 -51.45
C THR A 453 36.38 4.52 -50.63
N MET A 454 36.13 4.91 -49.38
CA MET A 454 35.08 4.30 -48.56
C MET A 454 33.80 4.26 -49.38
N SER A 455 33.13 3.11 -49.42
CA SER A 455 31.85 3.01 -50.12
C SER A 455 30.83 3.75 -49.28
N ASP A 456 30.41 4.95 -49.71
CA ASP A 456 29.43 5.76 -48.97
C ASP A 456 28.01 5.16 -48.93
N SER A 457 27.80 3.96 -49.47
CA SER A 457 26.47 3.37 -49.66
C SER A 457 26.26 2.19 -48.74
N MET A 458 25.12 2.20 -48.07
CA MET A 458 24.70 1.19 -47.11
C MET A 458 23.37 0.58 -47.55
N VAL A 459 23.18 -0.71 -47.26
CA VAL A 459 21.88 -1.38 -47.37
C VAL A 459 21.40 -1.78 -45.98
N TYR A 460 20.22 -1.31 -45.62
CA TYR A 460 19.48 -1.70 -44.44
C TYR A 460 18.46 -2.76 -44.80
N ILE A 461 18.46 -3.88 -44.07
CA ILE A 461 17.57 -5.01 -44.29
C ILE A 461 16.87 -5.34 -42.96
N TYR A 462 15.54 -5.24 -42.98
CA TYR A 462 14.67 -5.63 -41.88
C TYR A 462 13.74 -6.75 -42.36
N ALA A 463 13.82 -7.93 -41.76
CA ALA A 463 13.01 -9.07 -42.13
C ALA A 463 12.50 -9.81 -40.88
N VAL A 464 11.20 -10.03 -40.79
CA VAL A 464 10.56 -10.83 -39.75
C VAL A 464 9.77 -11.95 -40.41
N ASN A 465 10.04 -13.20 -40.02
CA ASN A 465 9.36 -14.39 -40.53
C ASN A 465 9.43 -14.57 -42.05
N TYR A 466 10.59 -14.25 -42.64
CA TYR A 466 10.91 -14.53 -44.04
C TYR A 466 12.19 -15.36 -44.15
N THR A 467 12.29 -16.21 -45.17
CA THR A 467 13.53 -16.80 -45.67
C THR A 467 13.80 -16.28 -47.09
N GLY A 468 15.05 -16.09 -47.48
CA GLY A 468 15.35 -15.50 -48.77
C GLY A 468 16.79 -15.05 -48.99
N THR A 469 17.04 -14.42 -50.12
CA THR A 469 18.34 -13.86 -50.50
C THR A 469 18.16 -12.47 -51.12
N VAL A 470 19.05 -11.55 -50.75
CA VAL A 470 19.16 -10.22 -51.34
C VAL A 470 20.42 -10.20 -52.20
N LEU A 471 20.27 -9.89 -53.48
CA LEU A 471 21.36 -9.76 -54.44
C LEU A 471 21.44 -8.32 -54.95
N LEU A 472 22.66 -7.81 -55.13
CA LEU A 472 22.96 -6.54 -55.76
C LEU A 472 23.87 -6.80 -56.97
N ASN A 473 23.42 -6.46 -58.17
CA ASN A 473 24.16 -6.70 -59.41
C ASN A 473 24.64 -8.16 -59.55
N ASP A 474 23.73 -9.11 -59.30
CA ASP A 474 23.97 -10.57 -59.30
C ASP A 474 24.90 -11.10 -58.19
N GLU A 475 25.34 -10.26 -57.24
CA GLU A 475 26.13 -10.66 -56.07
C GLU A 475 25.26 -10.75 -54.81
N THR A 476 25.32 -11.87 -54.09
CA THR A 476 24.55 -12.06 -52.86
C THR A 476 25.15 -11.22 -51.73
N ILE A 477 24.40 -10.20 -51.29
CA ILE A 477 24.81 -9.33 -50.17
C ILE A 477 24.27 -9.82 -48.83
N TYR A 478 23.13 -10.53 -48.82
CA TYR A 478 22.55 -11.03 -47.58
C TYR A 478 21.65 -12.26 -47.80
N THR A 479 21.65 -13.17 -46.82
CA THR A 479 20.77 -14.34 -46.77
C THR A 479 19.92 -14.27 -45.50
N ILE A 480 18.60 -14.41 -45.66
CA ILE A 480 17.63 -14.42 -44.56
C ILE A 480 17.35 -15.89 -44.23
N GLU A 481 17.80 -16.35 -43.07
CA GLU A 481 17.82 -17.77 -42.72
C GLU A 481 16.41 -18.35 -42.47
N GLY A 482 15.45 -17.53 -42.06
CA GLY A 482 14.05 -17.95 -41.93
C GLY A 482 13.68 -18.64 -40.63
N GLU A 483 14.33 -18.27 -39.52
CA GLU A 483 13.93 -18.76 -38.21
C GLU A 483 12.57 -18.16 -37.78
N GLN A 484 11.73 -19.00 -37.17
CA GLN A 484 10.40 -18.59 -36.70
C GLN A 484 10.51 -17.61 -35.53
N ASP A 485 9.75 -16.52 -35.61
CA ASP A 485 9.71 -15.41 -34.65
C ASP A 485 11.05 -14.69 -34.45
N VAL A 486 11.95 -14.80 -35.43
CA VAL A 486 13.23 -14.07 -35.46
C VAL A 486 13.13 -12.83 -36.33
N ASN A 487 13.72 -11.75 -35.81
CA ASN A 487 13.82 -10.46 -36.47
C ASN A 487 15.26 -10.22 -36.93
N TYR A 488 15.49 -10.26 -38.23
CA TYR A 488 16.75 -9.92 -38.87
C TYR A 488 16.79 -8.41 -39.14
N ASN A 489 17.67 -7.70 -38.44
CA ASN A 489 17.84 -6.26 -38.56
C ASN A 489 19.32 -5.95 -38.74
N THR A 490 19.77 -5.75 -39.98
CA THR A 490 21.18 -5.56 -40.32
C THR A 490 21.40 -4.40 -41.28
N THR A 491 22.56 -3.77 -41.17
CA THR A 491 23.04 -2.75 -42.12
C THR A 491 24.40 -3.18 -42.63
N GLN A 492 24.60 -3.21 -43.94
CA GLN A 492 25.87 -3.59 -44.56
C GLN A 492 26.35 -2.52 -45.54
N GLU A 493 27.67 -2.39 -45.67
CA GLU A 493 28.31 -1.56 -46.68
C GLU A 493 28.21 -2.25 -48.04
N ILE A 494 27.85 -1.50 -49.08
CA ILE A 494 27.71 -2.00 -50.44
C ILE A 494 28.44 -1.08 -51.44
N SER A 495 29.02 -1.69 -52.47
CA SER A 495 29.64 -0.94 -53.56
C SER A 495 28.68 -0.80 -54.74
N LEU A 496 28.14 0.39 -54.94
CA LEU A 496 27.31 0.70 -56.11
C LEU A 496 28.20 1.10 -57.29
N LYS A 497 27.88 0.58 -58.49
CA LYS A 497 28.55 0.98 -59.74
C LYS A 497 27.93 2.28 -60.26
N PRO A 498 28.69 3.22 -60.83
CA PRO A 498 28.12 4.41 -61.47
C PRO A 498 27.07 4.01 -62.52
N GLY A 499 25.85 4.53 -62.40
CA GLY A 499 24.71 4.21 -63.28
C GLY A 499 23.68 3.26 -62.64
N PRO A 500 22.93 2.48 -63.44
CA PRO A 500 21.86 1.62 -62.94
C PRO A 500 22.43 0.37 -62.25
N ASN A 501 22.01 0.15 -61.01
CA ASN A 501 22.28 -1.05 -60.22
C ASN A 501 20.96 -1.82 -60.03
N GLU A 502 21.00 -3.15 -60.10
CA GLU A 502 19.82 -4.01 -59.90
C GLU A 502 19.86 -4.68 -58.53
N LEU A 503 18.87 -4.40 -57.68
CA LEU A 503 18.62 -5.09 -56.42
C LEU A 503 17.54 -6.16 -56.64
N VAL A 504 17.90 -7.42 -56.44
CA VAL A 504 16.99 -8.55 -56.56
C VAL A 504 16.74 -9.18 -55.20
N VAL A 505 15.49 -9.25 -54.78
CA VAL A 505 15.09 -9.82 -53.49
C VAL A 505 14.23 -11.04 -53.76
N THR A 506 14.72 -12.22 -53.40
CA THR A 506 13.95 -13.47 -53.42
C THR A 506 13.57 -13.82 -52.00
N TYR A 507 12.29 -14.03 -51.73
CA TYR A 507 11.78 -14.22 -50.38
C TYR A 507 10.61 -15.20 -50.35
N ARG A 508 10.43 -15.85 -49.20
CA ARG A 508 9.29 -16.71 -48.87
C ARG A 508 9.00 -16.59 -47.38
N GLN A 509 7.75 -16.43 -47.02
CA GLN A 509 7.29 -16.35 -45.65
C GLN A 509 7.50 -17.71 -44.95
N VAL A 510 7.94 -17.67 -43.70
CA VAL A 510 8.04 -18.84 -42.84
C VAL A 510 6.63 -19.32 -42.51
N PRO A 511 6.27 -20.60 -42.79
CA PRO A 511 4.95 -21.13 -42.46
C PRO A 511 4.62 -20.94 -40.98
N THR A 512 3.35 -20.71 -40.64
CA THR A 512 2.81 -20.59 -39.26
C THR A 512 3.01 -19.27 -38.51
N ALA A 513 3.75 -18.31 -39.06
CA ALA A 513 3.88 -16.98 -38.48
C ALA A 513 2.62 -16.12 -38.72
N SER A 514 2.10 -15.49 -37.66
CA SER A 514 0.92 -14.61 -37.70
C SER A 514 1.23 -13.18 -38.15
N PHE A 515 2.51 -12.81 -38.19
CA PHE A 515 3.00 -11.50 -38.61
C PHE A 515 4.29 -11.63 -39.40
N PHE A 516 4.44 -10.88 -40.47
CA PHE A 516 5.63 -10.86 -41.32
C PHE A 516 5.83 -9.47 -41.92
N SER A 517 7.08 -9.04 -42.08
CA SER A 517 7.42 -7.76 -42.71
C SER A 517 8.84 -7.83 -43.28
N LEU A 518 9.03 -7.35 -44.51
CA LEU A 518 10.32 -7.28 -45.16
C LEU A 518 10.52 -5.88 -45.73
N LYS A 519 11.48 -5.13 -45.18
CA LYS A 519 11.82 -3.77 -45.60
C LYS A 519 13.28 -3.69 -45.98
N LEU A 520 13.55 -3.05 -47.10
CA LEU A 520 14.90 -2.78 -47.58
C LEU A 520 15.05 -1.29 -47.84
N LYS A 521 16.15 -0.70 -47.36
CA LYS A 521 16.49 0.69 -47.60
C LYS A 521 17.95 0.80 -48.02
N ILE A 522 18.19 1.33 -49.21
CA ILE A 522 19.54 1.69 -49.68
C ILE A 522 19.69 3.19 -49.47
N PHE A 523 20.78 3.59 -48.82
CA PHE A 523 21.03 4.98 -48.47
C PHE A 523 22.52 5.29 -48.48
N ARG A 524 22.85 6.58 -48.51
CA ARG A 524 24.20 7.09 -48.28
C ARG A 524 24.22 7.94 -47.02
N ILE A 525 25.38 8.01 -46.38
CA ILE A 525 25.62 8.93 -45.28
C ILE A 525 26.49 10.05 -45.83
N ASP A 526 26.00 11.28 -45.76
CA ASP A 526 26.86 12.44 -45.95
C ASP A 526 27.67 12.64 -44.65
N TRP A 527 28.96 12.31 -44.68
CA TRP A 527 29.82 12.32 -43.49
C TRP A 527 30.05 13.72 -42.92
N ASP A 528 29.89 14.77 -43.72
CA ASP A 528 30.07 16.15 -43.26
C ASP A 528 28.86 16.64 -42.46
N SER A 529 27.64 16.25 -42.87
CA SER A 529 26.39 16.64 -42.22
C SER A 529 25.82 15.59 -41.25
N GLY A 530 26.22 14.33 -41.40
CA GLY A 530 25.59 13.18 -40.76
C GLY A 530 24.19 12.85 -41.30
N GLU A 531 23.77 13.47 -42.41
CA GLU A 531 22.44 13.27 -42.99
C GLU A 531 22.36 11.96 -43.80
N GLU A 532 21.26 11.24 -43.64
CA GLU A 532 20.98 10.01 -44.37
C GLU A 532 20.23 10.32 -45.69
N ILE A 533 20.89 10.13 -46.82
CA ILE A 533 20.31 10.34 -48.15
C ILE A 533 19.79 9.00 -48.68
N SER A 534 18.47 8.78 -48.59
CA SER A 534 17.85 7.55 -49.09
C SER A 534 17.86 7.50 -50.63
N LEU A 535 18.46 6.45 -51.18
CA LEU A 535 18.47 6.18 -52.63
C LEU A 535 17.26 5.35 -53.07
N LYS A 536 16.86 4.36 -52.25
CA LYS A 536 15.70 3.51 -52.52
C LYS A 536 15.15 2.91 -51.23
N GLU A 537 13.84 2.93 -51.07
CA GLU A 537 13.14 2.23 -49.98
C GLU A 537 12.06 1.31 -50.58
N VAL A 538 11.94 0.11 -50.02
CA VAL A 538 11.04 -0.95 -50.48
C VAL A 538 10.41 -1.63 -49.27
N ASP A 539 9.08 -1.72 -49.27
CA ASP A 539 8.31 -2.54 -48.33
C ASP A 539 7.66 -3.71 -49.10
N ILE A 540 7.84 -4.93 -48.59
CA ILE A 540 7.38 -6.18 -49.21
C ILE A 540 6.46 -6.90 -48.21
N ALA A 541 5.18 -7.03 -48.62
CA ALA A 541 4.13 -7.67 -47.85
C ALA A 541 3.52 -8.91 -48.55
N ASP A 542 4.20 -9.46 -49.56
CA ASP A 542 3.73 -10.66 -50.27
C ASP A 542 4.26 -11.93 -49.59
N GLU A 543 3.51 -13.03 -49.64
CA GLU A 543 3.91 -14.28 -48.97
C GLU A 543 5.18 -14.91 -49.57
N SER A 544 5.39 -14.79 -50.88
CA SER A 544 6.63 -15.22 -51.53
C SER A 544 6.77 -14.59 -52.91
N GLY A 545 8.00 -14.48 -53.40
CA GLY A 545 8.26 -14.02 -54.75
C GLY A 545 9.71 -13.58 -54.96
N THR A 546 9.96 -13.09 -56.16
CA THR A 546 11.20 -12.42 -56.52
C THR A 546 10.85 -11.02 -57.03
N LYS A 547 11.37 -9.98 -56.38
CA LYS A 547 11.20 -8.59 -56.81
C LYS A 547 12.53 -8.01 -57.26
N LYS A 548 12.50 -7.21 -58.32
CA LYS A 548 13.66 -6.50 -58.88
C LYS A 548 13.46 -5.00 -58.75
N PHE A 549 14.49 -4.29 -58.31
CA PHE A 549 14.47 -2.84 -58.13
C PHE A 549 15.71 -2.23 -58.78
N SER A 550 15.52 -1.18 -59.58
CA SER A 550 16.65 -0.41 -60.13
C SER A 550 17.00 0.73 -59.18
N VAL A 551 18.28 0.91 -58.90
CA VAL A 551 18.86 1.99 -58.10
C VAL A 551 19.89 2.71 -58.96
N ASN A 552 19.67 4.00 -59.22
CA ASN A 552 20.62 4.80 -59.97
C ASN A 552 21.59 5.45 -58.97
N TYR A 553 22.89 5.20 -59.16
CA TYR A 553 23.98 5.71 -58.32
C TYR A 553 24.90 6.65 -59.09
#